data_AF-A0A6C0B182-F1
#
_entry.id   AF-A0A6C0B182-F1
#
_cell.length_a   1.000
_cell.length_b   1.000
_cell.length_c   1.000
_cell.angle_alpha   90.00
_cell.angle_beta   90.00
_cell.angle_gamma   90.00
#
_symmetry.space_group_name_H-M   'P 1'
#
loop_
_entity.id
_entity.type
_entity.pdbx_description
1 polymer ?
#
loop_
_entity_poly.entity_id
_entity_poly.type
_entity_poly.pdbx_seq_one_letter_code
_entity_poly.pdbx_strand_id
1 'polypeptide(L)' 'MSSLKEELYLEVEQYSLVMRETILEYLSQLNEKEYIAYKIAKDHLGTSFHILKSIGFMEWKKNQKLKEKESS' A
#
# COMPACT_ATOMS: atom_id res chain seq x y z
N MET A 1 -6.08 -6.98 19.45
CA MET A 1 -5.87 -6.68 18.01
C MET A 1 -4.37 -6.51 17.80
N SER A 2 -3.80 -7.08 16.74
CA SER A 2 -2.34 -7.16 16.56
C SER A 2 -1.74 -5.78 16.28
N SER A 3 -0.69 -5.40 17.02
CA SER A 3 -0.04 -4.07 17.02
C SER A 3 0.39 -3.55 15.64
N LEU A 4 0.58 -4.44 14.67
CA LEU A 4 0.94 -4.08 13.28
C LEU A 4 -0.21 -3.42 12.50
N LYS A 5 -1.47 -3.76 12.82
CA LYS A 5 -2.63 -3.15 12.14
C LYS A 5 -2.88 -1.73 12.62
N GLU A 6 -2.67 -1.46 13.90
CA GLU A 6 -2.83 -0.13 14.50
C GLU A 6 -1.83 0.88 13.90
N GLU A 7 -0.55 0.50 13.81
CA GLU A 7 0.50 1.33 13.20
C GLU A 7 0.16 1.68 11.75
N LEU A 8 -0.27 0.68 10.97
CA LEU A 8 -0.57 0.88 9.55
C LEU A 8 -1.80 1.78 9.33
N TYR A 9 -2.78 1.76 10.24
CA TYR A 9 -3.95 2.62 10.17
C TYR A 9 -3.62 4.10 10.40
N LEU A 10 -2.71 4.39 11.35
CA LEU A 10 -2.24 5.75 11.62
C LEU A 10 -1.45 6.32 10.43
N GLU A 11 -0.68 5.48 9.73
CA GLU A 11 0.12 5.88 8.58
C GLU A 11 -0.69 6.32 7.35
N VAL A 12 -1.96 5.92 7.30
CA VAL A 12 -2.85 6.22 6.18
C VAL A 12 -4.03 7.10 6.58
N GLU A 13 -4.08 7.58 7.83
CA GLU A 13 -5.20 8.34 8.38
C GLU A 13 -5.57 9.60 7.58
N GLN A 14 -4.57 10.22 6.94
CA GLN A 14 -4.70 11.37 6.05
C GLN A 14 -5.46 11.07 4.74
N TYR A 15 -5.67 9.80 4.40
CA TYR A 15 -6.37 9.39 3.20
C TYR A 15 -7.86 9.14 3.46
N SER A 16 -8.68 9.32 2.42
CA SER A 16 -10.10 8.96 2.47
C SER A 16 -10.28 7.47 2.79
N LEU A 17 -11.42 7.10 3.39
CA LEU A 17 -11.69 5.73 3.83
C LEU A 17 -11.45 4.69 2.71
N VAL A 18 -11.95 4.96 1.51
CA VAL A 18 -11.75 4.10 0.32
C VAL A 18 -10.26 3.95 -0.02
N MET A 19 -9.50 5.03 0.03
CA MET A 19 -8.06 4.99 -0.26
C MET A 19 -7.30 4.23 0.81
N ARG A 20 -7.68 4.36 2.08
CA ARG A 20 -7.10 3.60 3.19
C ARG A 20 -7.29 2.10 2.99
N GLU A 21 -8.51 1.66 2.71
CA GLU A 21 -8.81 0.26 2.45
C GLU A 21 -7.99 -0.29 1.28
N THR A 22 -7.89 0.47 0.19
CA THR A 22 -7.10 0.09 -0.99
C THR A 22 -5.61 -0.02 -0.66
N ILE A 23 -5.06 0.90 0.13
CA ILE A 23 -3.67 0.88 0.57
C ILE A 23 -3.41 -0.33 1.48
N LEU A 24 -4.30 -0.58 2.44
CA LEU A 24 -4.18 -1.71 3.36
C LEU A 24 -4.24 -3.04 2.61
N GLU A 25 -5.10 -3.15 1.60
CA GLU A 25 -5.17 -4.31 0.73
C GLU A 25 -3.84 -4.54 0.00
N TYR A 26 -3.29 -3.49 -0.64
CA TYR A 26 -1.98 -3.56 -1.28
C TYR A 26 -0.89 -4.04 -0.30
N LEU A 27 -0.79 -3.40 0.87
CA LEU A 27 0.23 -3.71 1.87
C LEU A 27 0.07 -5.13 2.44
N SER A 28 -1.17 -5.63 2.53
CA SER A 28 -1.46 -7.00 2.99
C SER A 28 -1.05 -8.09 1.99
N GLN A 29 -0.90 -7.74 0.71
CA GLN A 29 -0.48 -8.66 -0.35
C GLN A 29 1.04 -8.71 -0.53
N LEU A 30 1.78 -7.77 0.08
CA LEU A 30 3.24 -7.75 -0.01
C LEU A 30 3.87 -8.93 0.72
N ASN A 31 4.82 -9.57 0.07
CA ASN A 31 5.70 -10.52 0.75
C ASN A 31 6.74 -9.78 1.62
N GLU A 32 7.47 -10.54 2.44
CA GLU A 32 8.46 -9.98 3.37
C GLU A 32 9.49 -9.06 2.70
N LYS A 33 10.01 -9.45 1.52
CA LYS A 33 11.01 -8.66 0.79
C LYS A 33 10.43 -7.36 0.26
N GLU A 34 9.22 -7.42 -0.29
CA GLU A 34 8.51 -6.24 -0.79
C GLU A 34 8.16 -5.28 0.34
N TYR A 35 7.76 -5.81 1.50
CA TYR A 35 7.46 -5.03 2.68
C TYR A 35 8.72 -4.35 3.25
N ILE A 36 9.86 -5.04 3.27
CA ILE A 36 11.15 -4.44 3.63
C ILE A 36 11.53 -3.32 2.65
N ALA A 37 11.40 -3.57 1.34
CA ALA A 37 11.69 -2.54 0.32
C ALA A 37 10.78 -1.30 0.47
N TYR A 38 9.49 -1.51 0.76
CA TYR A 38 8.55 -0.46 1.09
C TYR A 38 9.02 0.36 2.31
N LYS A 39 9.44 -0.30 3.40
CA LYS A 39 9.95 0.38 4.59
C LYS A 39 11.21 1.18 4.30
N ILE A 40 12.17 0.63 3.56
CA ILE A 40 13.42 1.32 3.18
C ILE A 40 13.10 2.56 2.34
N ALA A 41 12.23 2.44 1.33
CA ALA A 41 11.85 3.58 0.50
C ALA A 41 11.14 4.67 1.30
N LYS A 42 10.26 4.27 2.23
CA LYS A 42 9.56 5.18 3.13
C LYS A 42 10.53 5.90 4.07
N ASP A 43 11.43 5.17 4.71
CA ASP A 43 12.44 5.72 5.62
C ASP A 43 13.37 6.69 4.88
N HIS A 44 13.83 6.31 3.69
CA HIS A 44 14.71 7.12 2.85
C HIS A 44 14.06 8.43 2.38
N LEU A 45 12.76 8.41 2.07
CA LEU A 45 12.03 9.58 1.56
C LEU A 45 11.33 10.38 2.67
N GLY A 46 11.16 9.80 3.86
CA GLY A 46 10.51 10.42 5.01
C GLY A 46 9.17 11.06 4.66
N THR A 47 9.02 12.35 4.95
CA THR A 47 7.81 13.13 4.66
C THR A 47 7.52 13.31 3.17
N SER A 48 8.51 13.09 2.29
CA SER A 48 8.33 13.16 0.84
C SER A 48 7.76 11.86 0.27
N PHE A 49 7.71 10.78 1.06
CA PHE A 49 7.14 9.52 0.63
C PHE A 49 5.64 9.64 0.43
N HIS A 50 5.14 9.15 -0.72
CA HIS A 50 3.72 9.11 -1.00
C HIS A 50 3.35 7.76 -1.61
N ILE A 51 2.68 6.90 -0.83
CA ILE A 51 2.38 5.51 -1.23
C ILE A 51 1.60 5.41 -2.54
N LEU A 52 0.59 6.28 -2.77
CA LEU A 52 -0.19 6.24 -4.01
C LEU A 52 0.62 6.60 -5.27
N LYS A 53 1.80 7.23 -5.10
CA LYS A 53 2.72 7.61 -6.18
C LYS A 53 3.92 6.66 -6.27
N SER A 54 3.99 5.65 -5.40
CA SER A 54 5.03 4.63 -5.46
C SER A 54 4.82 3.72 -6.67
N ILE A 55 5.91 3.28 -7.28
CA ILE A 55 5.88 2.39 -8.45
C ILE A 55 5.11 1.11 -8.12
N GLY A 56 5.42 0.47 -6.98
CA GLY A 56 4.77 -0.77 -6.54
C GLY A 56 3.25 -0.64 -6.41
N PHE A 57 2.74 0.45 -5.81
CA PHE A 57 1.30 0.66 -5.69
C PHE A 57 0.63 0.93 -7.05
N MET A 58 1.26 1.72 -7.92
CA MET A 58 0.73 2.01 -9.27
C MET A 58 0.64 0.75 -10.13
N GLU A 59 1.68 -0.09 -10.10
CA GLU A 59 1.72 -1.37 -10.82
C GLU A 59 0.70 -2.35 -10.26
N TRP A 60 0.62 -2.49 -8.94
CA TRP A 60 -0.40 -3.32 -8.30
C TRP A 60 -1.81 -2.89 -8.69
N LYS A 61 -2.10 -1.59 -8.62
CA LYS A 61 -3.42 -1.04 -8.98
C LYS A 61 -3.75 -1.29 -10.45
N LYS A 62 -2.75 -1.25 -11.34
CA LYS A 62 -2.92 -1.62 -12.75
C LYS A 62 -3.28 -3.09 -12.89
N ASN A 63 -2.63 -3.97 -12.14
CA ASN A 63 -2.89 -5.41 -12.16
C ASN A 63 -4.29 -5.75 -11.62
N GLN A 64 -4.78 -5.04 -10.60
CA GLN A 64 -6.16 -5.25 -10.10
C GLN A 64 -7.21 -4.92 -11.18
N LYS A 65 -7.02 -3.83 -11.94
CA LYS A 65 -7.90 -3.50 -13.08
C LYS A 65 -7.87 -4.52 -14.21
N LEU A 66 -6.77 -5.28 -14.34
CA LEU A 66 -6.66 -6.34 -15.33
C LEU A 66 -7.41 -7.60 -14.88
N LYS A 67 -7.39 -7.93 -13.58
CA LYS A 67 -8.16 -9.05 -13.01
C LYS A 67 -9.67 -8.89 -13.17
N GLU A 68 -10.19 -7.67 -13.08
CA GLU A 68 -11.61 -7.36 -13.30
C GLU A 68 -12.06 -7.68 -14.74
N LYS A 69 -11.16 -7.59 -15.73
CA LYS A 69 -11.48 -7.83 -17.15
C LYS A 69 -11.43 -9.31 -17.56
N GLU A 70 -10.76 -10.16 -16.79
CA GLU A 70 -10.64 -11.60 -17.09
C GLU A 70 -11.74 -12.44 -16.42
N SER A 71 -12.51 -11.84 -15.48
CA SER A 71 -13.63 -12.50 -14.79
C SER A 71 -15.02 -12.04 -15.30
N SER A 72 -15.08 -11.29 -16.40
CA SER A 72 -16.34 -10.84 -17.05
C SER A 72 -16.53 -11.46 -18.43
#